data_AF-A0A5B2TX89-F1
#
_entry.id   AF-A0A5B2TX89-F1
#
_cell.length_a   1.000
_cell.length_b   1.000
_cell.length_c   1.000
_cell.angle_alpha   90.00
_cell.angle_beta   90.00
_cell.angle_gamma   90.00
#
_symmetry.space_group_name_H-M   'P 1'
#
loop_
_entity.id
_entity.type
_entity.pdbx_description
1 polymer ?
#
loop_
_entity_poly.entity_id
_entity_poly.type
_entity_poly.pdbx_seq_one_letter_code
_entity_poly.pdbx_strand_id
1 'polypeptide(L)'
;MNRIINHIANWLMAFNDKKMKVREDFNSYMKRGNNLIIFGLVLFGIYFLYMAFDLYRDYGKIWLASFPIILFGIAVFVALIKNAYRDKLKNRQRNSSIRLVGFNMDFNQPILAQIYSSLIRYEFLDENLNRFEDFYNVMIFDFDEHESVLHFNCTQAELKFILEKFKVFKRGLHLSTFERSGKIYNKGELISAKKLSKSYNKNPVTRETEDLIDSFFGFLGDN
;
A
#
# COMPACT_ATOMS: atom_id res chain seq x y z
N MET A 1 -4.42 -8.00 42.69
CA MET A 1 -5.33 -6.87 42.41
C MET A 1 -4.80 -5.96 41.29
N ASN A 2 -3.55 -5.48 41.36
CA ASN A 2 -2.97 -4.57 40.35
C ASN A 2 -2.90 -5.12 38.91
N ARG A 3 -2.72 -6.43 38.70
CA ARG A 3 -2.71 -7.03 37.35
C ARG A 3 -4.05 -6.90 36.62
N ILE A 4 -5.17 -7.07 37.32
CA ILE A 4 -6.52 -6.99 36.73
C ILE A 4 -6.84 -5.54 36.37
N ILE A 5 -6.48 -4.60 37.25
CA ILE A 5 -6.64 -3.16 37.02
C ILE A 5 -5.82 -2.70 35.80
N ASN A 6 -4.57 -3.15 35.68
CA ASN A 6 -3.73 -2.82 34.52
C ASN A 6 -4.25 -3.43 33.21
N HIS A 7 -4.86 -4.62 33.27
CA HIS A 7 -5.45 -5.24 32.09
C HIS A 7 -6.71 -4.50 31.63
N ILE A 8 -7.55 -4.07 32.57
CA ILE A 8 -8.74 -3.25 32.29
C ILE A 8 -8.31 -1.88 31.73
N ALA A 9 -7.27 -1.26 32.29
CA ALA A 9 -6.72 0.00 31.80
C ALA A 9 -6.16 -0.11 30.37
N ASN A 10 -5.42 -1.18 30.07
CA ASN A 10 -4.91 -1.44 28.72
C ASN A 10 -6.04 -1.69 27.71
N TRP A 11 -7.11 -2.38 28.13
CA TRP A 11 -8.27 -2.62 27.27
C TRP A 11 -9.05 -1.33 27.00
N LEU A 12 -9.21 -0.48 28.02
CA LEU A 12 -9.78 0.86 27.89
C LEU A 12 -8.96 1.76 26.96
N MET A 13 -7.63 1.74 27.08
CA MET A 13 -6.75 2.48 26.18
C MET A 13 -6.87 2.00 24.73
N ALA A 14 -6.82 0.69 24.49
CA ALA A 14 -7.01 0.12 23.16
C ALA A 14 -8.39 0.45 22.55
N PHE A 15 -9.43 0.52 23.39
CA PHE A 15 -10.76 0.93 22.94
C PHE A 15 -10.82 2.43 22.60
N ASN A 16 -10.13 3.26 23.37
CA ASN A 16 -10.07 4.71 23.14
C ASN A 16 -9.26 5.05 21.88
N ASP A 17 -8.14 4.36 21.65
CA ASP A 17 -7.33 4.51 20.44
C ASP A 17 -8.11 4.11 19.18
N LYS A 18 -8.85 2.99 19.25
CA LYS A 18 -9.78 2.60 18.16
C LYS A 18 -10.85 3.65 17.93
N LYS A 19 -11.40 4.24 18.98
CA LYS A 19 -12.42 5.31 18.89
C LYS A 19 -11.85 6.59 18.27
N MET A 20 -10.61 6.96 18.60
CA MET A 20 -9.92 8.10 17.99
C MET A 20 -9.67 7.86 16.50
N LYS A 21 -9.17 6.69 16.13
CA LYS A 21 -8.96 6.31 14.72
C LYS A 21 -10.25 6.33 13.91
N VAL A 22 -11.34 5.77 14.45
CA VAL A 22 -12.67 5.83 13.82
C VAL A 22 -13.16 7.27 13.65
N ARG A 23 -12.89 8.14 14.64
CA ARG A 23 -13.27 9.56 14.56
C ARG A 23 -12.44 10.32 13.51
N GLU A 24 -11.15 10.05 13.41
CA GLU A 24 -10.28 10.64 12.37
C GLU A 24 -10.70 10.17 10.97
N ASP A 25 -10.95 8.89 10.80
CA ASP A 25 -11.44 8.31 9.54
C ASP A 25 -12.81 8.89 9.16
N PHE A 26 -13.73 9.03 10.13
CA PHE A 26 -15.03 9.65 9.91
C PHE A 26 -14.93 11.14 9.55
N ASN A 27 -14.07 11.89 10.24
CA ASN A 27 -13.83 13.31 9.94
C ASN A 27 -13.19 13.50 8.56
N SER A 28 -12.27 12.60 8.18
CA SER A 28 -11.66 12.57 6.84
C SER A 28 -12.71 12.25 5.78
N TYR A 29 -13.61 11.29 6.05
CA TYR A 29 -14.71 10.93 5.15
C TYR A 29 -15.73 12.07 4.96
N MET A 30 -16.10 12.76 6.05
CA MET A 30 -16.96 13.96 6.01
C MET A 30 -16.31 15.11 5.23
N LYS A 31 -15.01 15.38 5.44
CA LYS A 31 -14.25 16.42 4.71
C LYS A 31 -14.17 16.17 3.20
N ARG A 32 -14.30 14.92 2.74
CA ARG A 32 -14.30 14.55 1.31
C ARG A 32 -15.64 14.82 0.59
N GLY A 33 -16.63 15.42 1.26
CA GLY A 33 -17.91 15.79 0.66
C GLY A 33 -18.97 14.68 0.64
N ASN A 34 -18.74 13.57 1.36
CA ASN A 34 -19.66 12.43 1.44
C ASN A 34 -20.83 12.65 2.43
N ASN A 35 -21.07 13.89 2.87
CA ASN A 35 -22.12 14.26 3.82
C ASN A 35 -23.51 13.80 3.37
N LEU A 36 -23.76 13.76 2.06
CA LEU A 36 -25.03 13.32 1.47
C LEU A 36 -25.29 11.82 1.67
N ILE A 37 -24.23 11.00 1.67
CA ILE A 37 -24.31 9.56 1.90
C ILE A 37 -24.64 9.29 3.38
N ILE A 38 -23.99 10.01 4.28
CA ILE A 38 -24.24 9.89 5.73
C ILE A 38 -25.67 10.33 6.06
N PHE A 39 -26.11 11.45 5.49
CA PHE A 39 -27.48 11.91 5.68
C PHE A 39 -28.51 10.91 5.16
N GLY A 40 -28.25 10.31 3.98
CA GLY A 40 -29.06 9.22 3.44
C GLY A 40 -29.09 8.00 4.36
N LEU A 41 -27.94 7.55 4.88
CA LEU A 41 -27.87 6.42 5.81
C LEU A 41 -28.66 6.66 7.09
N VAL A 42 -28.63 7.87 7.64
CA VAL A 42 -29.40 8.22 8.84
C VAL A 42 -30.90 8.22 8.54
N LEU A 43 -31.33 8.85 7.45
CA LEU A 43 -32.75 8.89 7.07
C LEU A 43 -33.30 7.48 6.79
N PHE A 44 -32.59 6.68 6.01
CA PHE A 44 -32.99 5.30 5.73
C PHE A 44 -32.93 4.45 7.01
N GLY A 45 -31.92 4.63 7.86
CA GLY A 45 -31.83 3.94 9.15
C GLY A 45 -33.05 4.17 10.05
N ILE A 46 -33.52 5.42 10.14
CA ILE A 46 -34.74 5.78 10.89
C ILE A 46 -35.97 5.07 10.30
N TYR A 47 -36.09 5.03 8.97
CA TYR A 47 -37.20 4.34 8.29
C TYR A 47 -37.21 2.83 8.58
N PHE A 48 -36.05 2.16 8.52
CA PHE A 48 -35.94 0.74 8.81
C PHE A 48 -36.18 0.42 10.29
N LEU A 49 -35.79 1.30 11.21
CA LEU A 49 -36.13 1.19 12.63
C LEU A 49 -37.63 1.37 12.87
N TYR A 50 -38.28 2.30 12.17
CA TYR A 50 -39.73 2.46 12.23
C TYR A 50 -40.46 1.19 11.76
N MET A 51 -40.06 0.62 10.62
CA MET A 51 -40.63 -0.66 10.15
C MET A 51 -40.40 -1.81 11.13
N ALA A 52 -39.21 -1.89 11.74
CA ALA A 52 -38.91 -2.89 12.76
C ALA A 52 -39.83 -2.76 13.99
N PHE A 53 -40.08 -1.52 14.44
CA PHE A 53 -40.98 -1.23 15.54
C PHE A 53 -42.44 -1.59 15.20
N ASP A 54 -42.91 -1.25 14.00
CA ASP A 54 -44.27 -1.56 13.55
C ASP A 54 -44.50 -3.07 13.47
N LEU A 55 -43.54 -3.81 12.88
CA LEU A 55 -43.55 -5.28 12.83
C LEU A 55 -43.53 -5.92 14.22
N TYR A 56 -42.81 -5.32 15.17
CA TYR A 56 -42.83 -5.80 16.55
C TYR A 56 -44.17 -5.54 17.22
N ARG A 57 -44.75 -4.35 17.03
CA ARG A 57 -46.04 -3.97 17.62
C ARG A 57 -47.17 -4.86 17.11
N ASP A 58 -47.21 -5.13 15.81
CA ASP A 58 -48.35 -5.81 15.19
C ASP A 58 -48.29 -7.34 15.38
N TYR A 59 -47.09 -7.92 15.48
CA TYR A 59 -46.92 -9.38 15.55
C TYR A 59 -46.29 -9.89 16.87
N GLY A 60 -45.73 -9.02 17.71
CA GLY A 60 -45.08 -9.36 18.99
C GLY A 60 -43.82 -10.24 18.88
N LYS A 61 -43.39 -10.60 17.67
CA LYS A 61 -42.30 -11.54 17.41
C LYS A 61 -41.01 -10.79 17.07
N ILE A 62 -40.03 -10.90 17.96
CA ILE A 62 -38.72 -10.23 17.84
C ILE A 62 -37.98 -10.63 16.56
N TRP A 63 -38.08 -11.90 16.13
CA TRP A 63 -37.40 -12.36 14.93
C TRP A 63 -37.92 -11.68 13.64
N LEU A 64 -39.23 -11.44 13.54
CA LEU A 64 -39.82 -10.68 12.43
C LEU A 64 -39.39 -9.21 12.47
N ALA A 65 -39.38 -8.60 13.65
CA ALA A 65 -38.93 -7.22 13.86
C ALA A 65 -37.43 -7.02 13.54
N SER A 66 -36.61 -8.07 13.65
CA SER A 66 -35.17 -7.99 13.32
C SER A 66 -34.88 -8.04 11.82
N PHE A 67 -35.81 -8.54 11.00
CA PHE A 67 -35.62 -8.69 9.56
C PHE A 67 -35.28 -7.38 8.81
N PRO A 68 -35.99 -6.25 9.02
CA PRO A 68 -35.68 -4.99 8.36
C PRO A 68 -34.30 -4.44 8.74
N ILE A 69 -33.89 -4.65 10.00
CA ILE A 69 -32.59 -4.18 10.51
C ILE A 69 -31.45 -4.95 9.84
N ILE A 70 -31.59 -6.28 9.74
CA ILE A 70 -30.61 -7.14 9.06
C ILE A 70 -30.52 -6.77 7.58
N LEU A 71 -31.66 -6.58 6.91
CA LEU A 71 -31.71 -6.18 5.50
C LEU A 71 -30.97 -4.84 5.28
N PHE A 72 -31.21 -3.86 6.14
CA PHE A 72 -30.52 -2.58 6.09
C PHE A 72 -29.00 -2.76 6.28
N GLY A 73 -28.57 -3.54 7.27
CA GLY A 73 -27.16 -3.85 7.49
C GLY A 73 -26.47 -4.44 6.26
N ILE A 74 -27.12 -5.40 5.58
CA ILE A 74 -26.62 -5.99 4.34
C ILE A 74 -26.54 -4.94 3.23
N ALA A 75 -27.56 -4.11 3.06
CA ALA A 75 -27.58 -3.06 2.05
C ALA A 75 -26.44 -2.05 2.24
N VAL A 76 -26.19 -1.63 3.48
CA VAL A 76 -25.07 -0.76 3.83
C VAL A 76 -23.73 -1.43 3.51
N PHE A 77 -23.57 -2.70 3.88
CA PHE A 77 -22.35 -3.46 3.60
C PHE A 77 -22.05 -3.55 2.09
N VAL A 78 -23.06 -3.89 1.28
CA VAL A 78 -22.93 -3.93 -0.19
C VAL A 78 -22.59 -2.55 -0.76
N ALA A 79 -23.22 -1.48 -0.25
CA ALA A 79 -22.94 -0.11 -0.68
C ALA A 79 -21.48 0.30 -0.37
N LEU A 80 -20.96 -0.05 0.81
CA LEU A 80 -19.58 0.21 1.19
C LEU A 80 -18.59 -0.54 0.28
N ILE A 81 -18.83 -1.83 0.02
CA ILE A 81 -18.01 -2.63 -0.91
C ILE A 81 -18.03 -2.01 -2.31
N LYS A 82 -19.21 -1.67 -2.82
CA LYS A 82 -19.35 -1.07 -4.16
C LYS A 82 -18.64 0.27 -4.24
N ASN A 83 -18.67 1.07 -3.18
CA ASN A 83 -17.98 2.34 -3.13
C ASN A 83 -16.46 2.15 -3.11
N ALA A 84 -15.94 1.25 -2.26
CA ALA A 84 -14.52 0.90 -2.23
C ALA A 84 -14.03 0.35 -3.59
N TYR A 85 -14.85 -0.49 -4.23
CA TYR A 85 -14.56 -1.01 -5.57
C TYR A 85 -14.57 0.11 -6.63
N ARG A 86 -15.54 1.02 -6.59
CA ARG A 86 -15.60 2.18 -7.49
C ARG A 86 -14.44 3.14 -7.29
N ASP A 87 -14.00 3.36 -6.06
CA ASP A 87 -12.83 4.19 -5.77
C ASP A 87 -11.56 3.54 -6.32
N LYS A 88 -11.40 2.22 -6.14
CA LYS A 88 -10.34 1.46 -6.81
C LYS A 88 -10.42 1.60 -8.33
N LEU A 89 -11.61 1.46 -8.93
CA LEU A 89 -11.80 1.55 -10.39
C LEU A 89 -11.59 2.97 -10.95
N LYS A 90 -12.05 4.01 -10.25
CA LYS A 90 -11.84 5.42 -10.63
C LYS A 90 -10.37 5.81 -10.54
N ASN A 91 -9.66 5.31 -9.53
CA ASN A 91 -8.21 5.46 -9.44
C ASN A 91 -7.48 4.74 -10.58
N ARG A 92 -8.01 3.61 -11.07
CA ARG A 92 -7.52 2.96 -12.30
C ARG A 92 -7.75 3.79 -13.56
N GLN A 93 -8.91 4.44 -13.70
CA GLN A 93 -9.29 5.17 -14.92
C GLN A 93 -8.71 6.59 -15.03
N ARG A 94 -8.45 7.28 -13.91
CA ARG A 94 -7.87 8.65 -13.93
C ARG A 94 -6.42 8.71 -14.42
N ASN A 95 -5.70 7.59 -14.48
CA ASN A 95 -4.30 7.48 -14.89
C ASN A 95 -4.12 6.70 -16.21
N SER A 96 -4.88 7.05 -17.25
CA SER A 96 -4.84 6.38 -18.56
C SER A 96 -3.61 6.70 -19.44
N SER A 97 -2.59 7.40 -18.93
CA SER A 97 -1.27 7.37 -19.55
C SER A 97 -0.62 6.00 -19.25
N ILE A 98 -0.78 5.03 -20.15
CA ILE A 98 -0.18 3.66 -20.14
C ILE A 98 0.24 3.25 -18.73
N ARG A 99 -0.73 2.77 -17.95
CA ARG A 99 -0.54 2.43 -16.54
C ARG A 99 0.58 1.38 -16.44
N LEU A 100 1.63 1.72 -15.71
CA LEU A 100 2.68 0.77 -15.38
C LEU A 100 2.05 -0.30 -14.48
N VAL A 101 1.89 -1.51 -15.01
CA VAL A 101 1.20 -2.60 -14.32
C VAL A 101 2.12 -3.22 -13.27
N GLY A 102 3.39 -3.40 -13.60
CA GLY A 102 4.44 -3.87 -12.71
C GLY A 102 5.80 -3.72 -13.38
N PHE A 103 6.88 -4.00 -12.65
CA PHE A 103 8.19 -4.14 -13.30
C PHE A 103 8.26 -5.45 -14.07
N ASN A 104 7.61 -6.51 -13.62
CA ASN A 104 7.49 -7.84 -14.24
C ASN A 104 8.82 -8.29 -14.83
N MET A 105 9.85 -8.31 -14.00
CA MET A 105 11.19 -8.71 -14.39
C MET A 105 11.22 -10.21 -14.68
N ASP A 106 12.02 -10.62 -15.65
CA ASP A 106 12.22 -12.02 -16.00
C ASP A 106 13.42 -12.59 -15.24
N PHE A 107 13.31 -12.65 -13.92
CA PHE A 107 14.35 -13.21 -13.06
C PHE A 107 13.89 -14.48 -12.36
N ASN A 108 14.80 -15.45 -12.28
CA ASN A 108 14.64 -16.59 -11.40
C ASN A 108 14.71 -16.14 -9.94
N GLN A 109 13.89 -16.74 -9.07
CA GLN A 109 13.86 -16.41 -7.64
C GLN A 109 15.24 -16.50 -6.94
N PRO A 110 16.10 -17.52 -7.20
CA PRO A 110 17.43 -17.58 -6.59
C PRO A 110 18.34 -16.39 -6.98
N ILE A 111 18.22 -15.91 -8.22
CA ILE A 111 18.96 -14.75 -8.71
C ILE A 111 18.52 -13.50 -7.95
N LEU A 112 17.21 -13.26 -7.83
CA LEU A 112 16.70 -12.13 -7.04
C LEU A 112 17.09 -12.23 -5.57
N ALA A 113 17.11 -13.44 -4.99
CA ALA A 113 17.55 -13.65 -3.62
C ALA A 113 19.03 -13.28 -3.42
N GLN A 114 19.89 -13.59 -4.39
CA GLN A 114 21.30 -13.22 -4.35
C GLN A 114 21.50 -11.70 -4.48
N ILE A 115 20.76 -11.04 -5.38
CA ILE A 115 20.80 -9.57 -5.51
C ILE A 115 20.31 -8.92 -4.22
N TYR A 116 19.17 -9.36 -3.70
CA TYR A 116 18.61 -8.88 -2.43
C TYR A 116 19.62 -9.04 -1.29
N SER A 117 20.20 -10.23 -1.13
CA SER A 117 21.17 -10.51 -0.07
C SER A 117 22.40 -9.60 -0.18
N SER A 118 22.84 -9.30 -1.40
CA SER A 118 23.95 -8.37 -1.62
C SER A 118 23.56 -6.93 -1.26
N LEU A 119 22.38 -6.47 -1.69
CA LEU A 119 21.88 -5.14 -1.36
C LEU A 119 21.67 -4.93 0.14
N ILE A 120 21.26 -5.96 0.88
CA ILE A 120 21.15 -5.93 2.34
C ILE A 120 22.53 -5.95 3.00
N ARG A 121 23.41 -6.87 2.59
CA ARG A 121 24.75 -7.05 3.15
C ARG A 121 25.60 -5.77 3.10
N TYR A 122 25.45 -5.01 2.02
CA TYR A 122 26.16 -3.73 1.83
C TYR A 122 25.28 -2.51 2.17
N GLU A 123 24.20 -2.71 2.93
CA GLU A 123 23.34 -1.67 3.51
C GLU A 123 22.68 -0.71 2.50
N PHE A 124 22.55 -1.12 1.24
CA PHE A 124 21.84 -0.35 0.22
C PHE A 124 20.32 -0.40 0.43
N LEU A 125 19.79 -1.56 0.85
CA LEU A 125 18.40 -1.74 1.25
C LEU A 125 18.29 -1.78 2.78
N ASP A 126 17.23 -1.18 3.32
CA ASP A 126 16.95 -1.24 4.76
C ASP A 126 16.32 -2.60 5.13
N GLU A 127 17.06 -3.46 5.81
CA GLU A 127 16.61 -4.79 6.23
C GLU A 127 15.39 -4.74 7.16
N ASN A 128 15.24 -3.68 7.97
CA ASN A 128 14.15 -3.56 8.91
C ASN A 128 12.81 -3.25 8.21
N LEU A 129 12.88 -2.65 7.02
CA LEU A 129 11.72 -2.24 6.25
C LEU A 129 11.44 -3.14 5.05
N ASN A 130 12.44 -3.89 4.57
CA ASN A 130 12.32 -4.69 3.36
C ASN A 130 12.63 -6.16 3.64
N ARG A 131 11.60 -7.00 3.59
CA ARG A 131 11.80 -8.46 3.53
C ARG A 131 12.10 -8.89 2.10
N PHE A 132 12.68 -10.08 1.95
CA PHE A 132 12.89 -10.65 0.61
C PHE A 132 11.58 -10.76 -0.18
N GLU A 133 10.48 -11.08 0.49
CA GLU A 133 9.14 -11.14 -0.11
C GLU A 133 8.73 -9.78 -0.71
N ASP A 134 9.01 -8.67 -0.02
CA ASP A 134 8.69 -7.33 -0.54
C ASP A 134 9.51 -7.01 -1.80
N PHE A 135 10.78 -7.39 -1.79
CA PHE A 135 11.66 -7.26 -2.94
C PHE A 135 11.24 -8.12 -4.12
N TYR A 136 10.92 -9.39 -3.87
CA TYR A 136 10.41 -10.29 -4.90
C TYR A 136 9.11 -9.76 -5.51
N ASN A 137 8.17 -9.34 -4.66
CA ASN A 137 6.87 -8.84 -5.09
C ASN A 137 6.99 -7.61 -5.99
N VAL A 138 7.76 -6.60 -5.55
CA VAL A 138 7.96 -5.37 -6.33
C VAL A 138 8.62 -5.65 -7.68
N MET A 139 9.52 -6.62 -7.76
CA MET A 139 10.27 -6.90 -8.99
C MET A 139 9.51 -7.80 -9.97
N ILE A 140 8.67 -8.72 -9.50
CA ILE A 140 8.06 -9.77 -10.32
C ILE A 140 6.55 -9.55 -10.56
N PHE A 141 5.79 -9.18 -9.53
CA PHE A 141 4.33 -9.14 -9.61
C PHE A 141 3.80 -7.78 -10.07
N ASP A 142 2.54 -7.80 -10.49
CA ASP A 142 1.81 -6.58 -10.80
C ASP A 142 1.58 -5.78 -9.50
N PHE A 143 1.75 -4.46 -9.58
CA PHE A 143 1.64 -3.56 -8.42
C PHE A 143 0.25 -3.52 -7.79
N ASP A 144 -0.76 -4.06 -8.46
CA ASP A 144 -2.13 -4.20 -7.96
C ASP A 144 -2.34 -5.47 -7.11
N GLU A 145 -1.40 -6.42 -7.15
CA GLU A 145 -1.47 -7.69 -6.42
C GLU A 145 -0.85 -7.59 -5.02
N HIS A 146 -0.04 -6.55 -4.76
CA HIS A 146 0.68 -6.39 -3.50
C HIS A 146 0.86 -4.92 -3.10
N GLU A 147 0.95 -4.69 -1.80
CA GLU A 147 1.22 -3.36 -1.22
C GLU A 147 2.71 -3.13 -0.91
N SER A 148 3.57 -4.13 -1.13
CA SER A 148 5.01 -4.03 -0.87
C SER A 148 5.68 -2.84 -1.56
N VAL A 149 6.68 -2.28 -0.89
CA VAL A 149 7.50 -1.14 -1.29
C VAL A 149 8.96 -1.41 -0.92
N LEU A 150 9.90 -0.70 -1.55
CA LEU A 150 11.32 -0.82 -1.34
C LEU A 150 11.93 0.45 -0.74
N HIS A 151 12.61 0.32 0.37
CA HIS A 151 13.29 1.40 1.09
C HIS A 151 14.81 1.27 0.98
N PHE A 152 15.42 2.13 0.19
CA PHE A 152 16.88 2.24 0.07
C PHE A 152 17.45 3.22 1.10
N ASN A 153 18.66 2.95 1.58
CA ASN A 153 19.39 3.78 2.53
C ASN A 153 20.72 4.32 1.97
N CYS A 154 20.83 4.44 0.65
CA CYS A 154 22.05 4.86 -0.02
C CYS A 154 21.97 6.30 -0.56
N THR A 155 23.06 6.79 -1.12
CA THR A 155 23.07 8.07 -1.83
C THR A 155 22.21 7.99 -3.09
N GLN A 156 21.70 9.14 -3.54
CA GLN A 156 20.91 9.22 -4.77
C GLN A 156 21.72 8.81 -6.02
N ALA A 157 23.05 8.96 -5.99
CA ALA A 157 23.93 8.52 -7.07
C ALA A 157 24.04 6.99 -7.13
N GLU A 158 24.27 6.34 -5.98
CA GLU A 158 24.31 4.88 -5.86
C GLU A 158 22.97 4.26 -6.24
N LEU A 159 21.87 4.82 -5.73
CA LEU A 159 20.53 4.33 -6.08
C LEU A 159 20.27 4.42 -7.58
N LYS A 160 20.67 5.52 -8.22
CA LYS A 160 20.55 5.65 -9.67
C LYS A 160 21.30 4.51 -10.35
N PHE A 161 22.56 4.26 -9.97
CA PHE A 161 23.40 3.23 -10.58
C PHE A 161 22.79 1.82 -10.41
N ILE A 162 22.32 1.48 -9.20
CA ILE A 162 21.61 0.20 -8.94
C ILE A 162 20.39 0.05 -9.84
N LEU A 163 19.52 1.07 -9.91
CA LEU A 163 18.32 1.03 -10.75
C LEU A 163 18.66 0.93 -12.25
N GLU A 164 19.81 1.46 -12.68
CA GLU A 164 20.27 1.33 -14.05
C GLU A 164 20.72 -0.08 -14.41
N LYS A 165 21.29 -0.83 -13.47
CA LYS A 165 21.63 -2.24 -13.69
C LYS A 165 20.39 -3.07 -14.01
N PHE A 166 19.29 -2.81 -13.30
CA PHE A 166 18.00 -3.46 -13.58
C PHE A 166 17.43 -3.16 -14.97
N LYS A 167 17.74 -2.01 -15.58
CA LYS A 167 17.24 -1.66 -16.93
C LYS A 167 17.76 -2.59 -18.02
N VAL A 168 18.96 -3.14 -17.85
CA VAL A 168 19.58 -4.03 -18.84
C VAL A 168 18.72 -5.27 -19.10
N PHE A 169 17.99 -5.71 -18.08
CA PHE A 169 17.21 -6.95 -18.12
C PHE A 169 15.78 -6.77 -18.64
N LYS A 170 15.31 -5.53 -18.81
CA LYS A 170 13.97 -5.28 -19.33
C LYS A 170 13.88 -4.02 -20.18
N ARG A 171 13.50 -4.20 -21.45
CA ARG A 171 13.23 -3.09 -22.37
C ARG A 171 12.08 -2.22 -21.85
N GLY A 172 12.25 -0.90 -21.93
CA GLY A 172 11.26 0.08 -21.49
C GLY A 172 11.31 0.42 -19.99
N LEU A 173 12.25 -0.16 -19.24
CA LEU A 173 12.51 0.25 -17.87
C LEU A 173 13.40 1.50 -17.86
N HIS A 174 12.85 2.62 -17.41
CA HIS A 174 13.54 3.90 -17.29
C HIS A 174 13.46 4.39 -15.83
N LEU A 175 14.27 5.39 -15.46
CA LEU A 175 14.16 6.02 -14.14
C LEU A 175 12.77 6.61 -13.89
N SER A 176 12.14 7.14 -14.95
CA SER A 176 10.75 7.59 -14.90
C SER A 176 9.77 6.45 -14.64
N THR A 177 10.07 5.22 -15.08
CA THR A 177 9.26 4.02 -14.79
C THR A 177 9.33 3.69 -13.30
N PHE A 178 10.53 3.71 -12.72
CA PHE A 178 10.71 3.52 -11.27
C PHE A 178 10.02 4.62 -10.44
N GLU A 179 10.15 5.90 -10.83
CA GLU A 179 9.44 7.01 -10.18
C GLU A 179 7.90 6.84 -10.28
N ARG A 180 7.39 6.53 -11.48
CA ARG A 180 5.96 6.31 -11.72
C ARG A 180 5.38 5.12 -10.96
N SER A 181 6.20 4.14 -10.58
CA SER A 181 5.74 2.99 -9.79
C SER A 181 5.24 3.38 -8.40
N GLY A 182 5.80 4.43 -7.80
CA GLY A 182 5.54 4.77 -6.39
C GLY A 182 5.99 3.69 -5.39
N LYS A 183 6.75 2.69 -5.83
CA LYS A 183 7.17 1.55 -5.00
C LYS A 183 8.59 1.71 -4.44
N ILE A 184 9.35 2.72 -4.85
CA ILE A 184 10.76 2.89 -4.45
C ILE A 184 10.95 4.18 -3.67
N TYR A 185 11.51 4.03 -2.47
CA TYR A 185 11.84 5.09 -1.54
C TYR A 185 13.34 5.12 -1.30
N ASN A 186 13.88 6.30 -1.07
CA ASN A 186 15.25 6.50 -0.59
C ASN A 186 15.22 7.37 0.65
N LYS A 187 15.73 6.86 1.79
CA LYS A 187 15.76 7.56 3.08
C LYS A 187 14.41 8.17 3.47
N GLY A 188 13.33 7.42 3.23
CA GLY A 188 11.95 7.81 3.56
C GLY A 188 11.23 8.67 2.52
N GLU A 189 11.91 9.15 1.48
CA GLU A 189 11.27 9.92 0.39
C GLU A 189 11.07 9.07 -0.87
N LEU A 190 9.97 9.28 -1.59
CA LEU A 190 9.82 8.75 -2.94
C LEU A 190 10.94 9.27 -3.85
N ILE A 191 11.47 8.37 -4.68
CA ILE A 191 12.50 8.74 -5.64
C ILE A 191 11.96 9.69 -6.71
N SER A 192 12.84 10.50 -7.28
CA SER A 192 12.53 11.26 -8.49
C SER A 192 13.65 11.10 -9.50
N ALA A 193 13.31 10.76 -10.75
CA ALA A 193 14.28 10.58 -11.83
C ALA A 193 15.14 11.83 -12.03
N LYS A 194 14.56 13.03 -11.82
CA LYS A 194 15.29 14.29 -11.89
C LYS A 194 16.31 14.44 -10.75
N LYS A 195 15.92 14.11 -9.50
CA LYS A 195 16.83 14.16 -8.33
C LYS A 195 17.98 13.17 -8.50
N LEU A 196 17.68 11.93 -8.90
CA LEU A 196 18.66 10.88 -9.15
C LEU A 196 19.69 11.30 -10.21
N SER A 197 19.23 11.73 -11.38
CA SER A 197 20.11 12.16 -12.48
C SER A 197 20.97 13.36 -12.11
N LYS A 198 20.40 14.36 -11.44
CA LYS A 198 21.15 15.55 -10.99
C LYS A 198 22.21 15.18 -9.94
N SER A 199 21.89 14.29 -9.00
CA SER A 199 22.85 13.85 -7.98
C SER A 199 24.02 13.12 -8.59
N TYR A 200 23.76 12.18 -9.50
CA TYR A 200 24.80 11.40 -10.17
C TYR A 200 25.74 12.29 -11.00
N ASN A 201 25.20 13.28 -11.73
CA ASN A 201 26.04 14.18 -12.52
C ASN A 201 26.91 15.10 -11.65
N LYS A 202 26.44 15.44 -10.44
CA LYS A 202 27.17 16.31 -9.51
C LYS A 202 28.25 15.53 -8.76
N ASN A 203 27.87 14.37 -8.23
CA ASN A 203 28.71 13.48 -7.43
C ASN A 203 28.51 12.06 -8.00
N PRO A 204 29.28 11.68 -9.03
CA PRO A 204 29.20 10.33 -9.58
C PRO A 204 29.64 9.30 -8.55
N VAL A 205 29.21 8.06 -8.75
CA VAL A 205 29.62 6.93 -7.92
C VAL A 205 31.12 6.69 -8.10
N THR A 206 31.82 6.32 -7.03
CA THR A 206 33.25 5.99 -7.15
C THR A 206 33.44 4.67 -7.88
N ARG A 207 34.57 4.50 -8.56
CA ARG A 207 34.86 3.25 -9.30
C ARG A 207 34.79 2.00 -8.43
N GLU A 208 35.27 2.09 -7.18
CA GLU A 208 35.18 0.99 -6.21
C GLU A 208 33.73 0.60 -5.91
N THR A 209 32.85 1.59 -5.76
CA THR A 209 31.42 1.36 -5.53
C THR A 209 30.71 0.86 -6.78
N GLU A 210 31.12 1.29 -7.97
CA GLU A 210 30.62 0.76 -9.24
C GLU A 210 30.98 -0.72 -9.40
N ASP A 211 32.26 -1.07 -9.21
CA ASP A 211 32.74 -2.45 -9.30
C ASP A 211 32.04 -3.35 -8.26
N LEU A 212 31.80 -2.83 -7.05
CA LEU A 212 31.03 -3.51 -6.02
C LEU A 212 29.59 -3.78 -6.48
N ILE A 213 28.87 -2.77 -6.94
CA ILE A 213 27.47 -2.94 -7.39
C ILE A 213 27.42 -3.88 -8.59
N ASP A 214 28.39 -3.81 -9.50
CA ASP A 214 28.48 -4.68 -10.66
C ASP A 214 28.67 -6.14 -10.28
N SER A 215 29.42 -6.41 -9.20
CA SER A 215 29.56 -7.77 -8.66
C SER A 215 28.22 -8.39 -8.23
N PHE A 216 27.22 -7.57 -7.85
CA PHE A 216 25.89 -8.06 -7.46
C PHE A 216 25.11 -8.61 -8.65
N PHE A 217 25.53 -8.27 -9.87
CA PHE A 217 24.95 -8.74 -11.12
C PHE A 217 25.94 -9.60 -11.92
N GLY A 218 27.16 -9.82 -11.42
CA GLY A 218 28.25 -10.48 -12.14
C GLY A 218 27.98 -11.94 -12.50
N PHE A 219 27.12 -12.63 -11.76
CA PHE A 219 26.69 -14.00 -12.07
C PHE A 219 25.77 -14.08 -13.31
N LEU A 220 25.39 -12.95 -13.91
CA LEU A 220 24.60 -12.86 -15.14
C LEU A 220 25.49 -12.70 -16.39
N GLY A 221 26.82 -12.76 -16.22
CA GLY A 221 27.84 -12.45 -17.24
C GLY A 221 28.46 -13.63 -17.98
N ASP A 222 27.97 -14.87 -17.81
CA ASP A 222 28.41 -16.02 -18.61
C ASP A 222 27.30 -16.44 -19.59
N ASN A 223 27.29 -15.82 -20.76
CA ASN A 223 26.60 -16.30 -21.98
C ASN A 223 27.50 -16.05 -23.19
#